data_AF-A0A9Q3IE34-F1
#
_entry.id   AF-A0A9Q3IE34-F1
#
_cell.length_a   1.000
_cell.length_b   1.000
_cell.length_c   1.000
_cell.angle_alpha   90.00
_cell.angle_beta   90.00
_cell.angle_gamma   90.00
#
_symmetry.space_group_name_H-M   'P 1'
#
loop_
_entity.id
_entity.type
_entity.pdbx_description
1 polymer ?
#
loop_
_entity_poly.entity_id
_entity_poly.type
_entity_poly.pdbx_seq_one_letter_code
_entity_poly.pdbx_strand_id
1 'polypeptide(L)'
;MPKGKHKTWGKYGLIQYIEESKHPWETINMDWVTVLVQGGKENFNTCLVIVHRYSESVRCLSFHKEDTGKSPSLVEKGWNPLLPVDHLKENLLAILPTAKDFHDMWKRACYTSAKCIAEAKEYIKQRYDKRHMEPDFKEGDKVLVSTLNFNNLKGKKEMRDSFLGCLTMIKLIGKNSVEVRLTEEFPRKHPVLPVSLLRQ
;
A
#
# COMPACT_ATOMS: atom_id res chain seq x y z
N MET A 1 -1.49 9.39 -48.44
CA MET A 1 -1.72 8.17 -47.65
C MET A 1 -1.88 8.56 -46.19
N PRO A 2 -3.03 8.31 -45.54
CA PRO A 2 -3.17 8.60 -44.11
C PRO A 2 -2.26 7.66 -43.33
N LYS A 3 -1.33 8.23 -42.53
CA LYS A 3 -0.47 7.47 -41.62
C LYS A 3 -1.37 6.72 -40.64
N GLY A 4 -1.43 5.40 -40.76
CA GLY A 4 -2.14 4.55 -39.80
C GLY A 4 -1.61 4.83 -38.40
N LYS A 5 -2.48 5.27 -37.49
CA LYS A 5 -2.10 5.44 -36.08
C LYS A 5 -1.67 4.06 -35.57
N HIS A 6 -0.41 3.92 -35.16
CA HIS A 6 0.01 2.72 -34.45
C HIS A 6 -0.90 2.57 -33.23
N LYS A 7 -1.55 1.40 -33.10
CA LYS A 7 -2.45 1.10 -31.99
C LYS A 7 -1.61 1.09 -30.71
N THR A 8 -1.63 2.19 -29.97
CA THR A 8 -0.95 2.27 -28.67
C THR A 8 -1.74 1.42 -27.69
N TRP A 9 -1.13 0.31 -27.26
CA TRP A 9 -1.72 -0.61 -26.30
C TRP A 9 -1.93 0.12 -24.96
N GLY A 10 -3.17 0.06 -24.45
CA GLY A 10 -3.48 0.50 -23.09
C GLY A 10 -2.78 -0.40 -22.07
N LYS A 11 -2.44 0.14 -20.91
CA LYS A 11 -1.88 -0.67 -19.82
C LYS A 11 -2.98 -1.50 -19.17
N TYR A 12 -2.69 -2.73 -18.77
CA TYR A 12 -3.64 -3.56 -18.05
C TYR A 12 -3.68 -3.20 -16.56
N GLY A 13 -4.87 -3.36 -15.96
CA GLY A 13 -5.10 -3.24 -14.53
C GLY A 13 -5.81 -1.94 -14.17
N LEU A 14 -7.02 -2.04 -13.66
CA LEU A 14 -7.77 -0.91 -13.10
C LEU A 14 -7.33 -0.61 -11.66
N ILE A 15 -7.60 0.62 -11.19
CA ILE A 15 -7.44 0.91 -9.76
C ILE A 15 -8.41 0.04 -8.97
N GLN A 16 -7.85 -0.70 -8.02
CA GLN A 16 -8.62 -1.52 -7.10
C GLN A 16 -8.66 -0.84 -5.75
N TYR A 17 -9.86 -0.74 -5.20
CA TYR A 17 -10.00 -0.46 -3.79
C TYR A 17 -9.60 -1.71 -3.03
N ILE A 18 -8.68 -1.52 -2.09
CA ILE A 18 -8.43 -2.53 -1.08
C ILE A 18 -9.67 -2.54 -0.21
N GLU A 19 -10.33 -3.69 -0.10
CA GLU A 19 -11.50 -3.83 0.77
C GLU A 19 -11.13 -3.38 2.19
N GLU A 20 -11.95 -2.49 2.74
CA GLU A 20 -11.81 -2.06 4.12
C GLU A 20 -12.23 -3.23 5.00
N SER A 21 -11.37 -3.60 5.95
CA SER A 21 -11.69 -4.61 6.96
C SER A 21 -12.99 -4.20 7.65
N LYS A 22 -13.93 -5.13 7.82
CA LYS A 22 -15.22 -4.90 8.46
C LYS A 22 -15.18 -5.22 9.95
N HIS A 23 -14.19 -6.01 10.37
CA HIS A 23 -14.04 -6.46 11.75
C HIS A 23 -12.66 -6.08 12.32
N PRO A 24 -12.58 -5.86 13.65
CA PRO A 24 -11.29 -5.72 14.32
C PRO A 24 -10.38 -6.93 14.04
N TRP A 25 -9.10 -6.67 13.84
CA TRP A 25 -8.02 -7.63 13.62
C TRP A 25 -8.07 -8.42 12.29
N GLU A 26 -9.02 -8.11 11.40
CA GLU A 26 -9.15 -8.78 10.10
C GLU A 26 -8.00 -8.43 9.13
N THR A 27 -7.51 -7.19 9.17
CA THR A 27 -6.38 -6.76 8.33
C THR A 27 -5.42 -5.90 9.12
N ILE A 28 -4.19 -6.40 9.25
CA ILE A 28 -3.09 -5.74 9.95
C ILE A 28 -1.93 -5.64 8.96
N ASN A 29 -1.46 -4.42 8.71
CA ASN A 29 -0.23 -4.21 7.97
C ASN A 29 0.91 -4.02 8.97
N MET A 30 2.03 -4.68 8.75
CA MET A 30 3.20 -4.62 9.62
C MET A 30 4.43 -4.33 8.78
N ASP A 31 5.23 -3.35 9.17
CA ASP A 31 6.48 -3.03 8.47
C ASP A 31 7.60 -2.67 9.46
N TRP A 32 8.82 -3.07 9.14
CA TRP A 32 9.99 -2.79 9.96
C TRP A 32 10.69 -1.52 9.47
N VAL A 33 10.74 -0.51 10.32
CA VAL A 33 11.56 0.68 10.13
C VAL A 33 12.87 0.47 10.90
N THR A 34 13.88 -0.02 10.20
CA THR A 34 15.22 -0.28 10.74
C THR A 34 16.16 0.91 10.53
N VAL A 35 17.24 1.01 11.30
CA VAL A 35 18.29 2.04 11.16
C VAL A 35 17.80 3.44 11.55
N LEU A 36 16.98 3.50 12.60
CA LEU A 36 16.66 4.77 13.24
C LEU A 36 17.89 5.26 14.02
N VAL A 37 18.07 6.58 14.06
CA VAL A 37 19.08 7.20 14.92
C VAL A 37 18.77 6.79 16.36
N GLN A 38 19.80 6.33 17.08
CA GLN A 38 19.67 5.95 18.48
C GLN A 38 19.10 7.13 19.27
N GLY A 39 17.95 6.91 19.89
CA GLY A 39 17.20 7.96 20.56
C GLY A 39 16.63 7.51 21.89
N GLY A 40 16.46 8.48 22.80
CA GLY A 40 15.98 8.25 24.16
C GLY A 40 17.07 7.75 25.11
N LYS A 41 16.69 7.45 26.35
CA LYS A 41 17.63 6.94 27.38
C LYS A 41 18.14 5.53 27.07
N GLU A 42 17.33 4.74 26.38
CA GLU A 42 17.59 3.32 26.08
C GLU A 42 18.28 3.09 24.73
N ASN A 43 18.43 4.10 23.86
CA ASN A 43 19.09 4.01 22.55
C ASN A 43 18.44 3.01 21.55
N PHE A 44 17.11 3.01 21.41
CA PHE A 44 16.42 2.17 20.42
C PHE A 44 16.85 2.50 18.97
N ASN A 45 16.95 1.49 18.10
CA ASN A 45 17.46 1.64 16.73
C ASN A 45 16.52 1.10 15.64
N THR A 46 15.40 0.49 16.01
CA THR A 46 14.44 -0.15 15.10
C THR A 46 13.03 0.07 15.59
N CYS A 47 12.05 0.15 14.70
CA CYS A 47 10.64 0.20 15.06
C CYS A 47 9.79 -0.67 14.13
N LEU A 48 8.90 -1.51 14.67
CA LEU A 48 7.85 -2.20 13.92
C LEU A 48 6.60 -1.32 13.89
N VAL A 49 6.16 -0.95 12.71
CA VAL A 49 4.95 -0.16 12.51
C VAL A 49 3.81 -1.12 12.21
N ILE A 50 2.85 -1.19 13.13
CA ILE A 50 1.61 -1.95 12.98
C ILE A 50 0.49 -0.97 12.66
N VAL A 51 -0.10 -1.10 11.48
CA VAL A 51 -1.25 -0.33 11.04
C VAL A 51 -2.47 -1.24 11.06
N HIS A 52 -3.40 -0.96 11.97
CA HIS A 52 -4.68 -1.65 11.99
C HIS A 52 -5.66 -0.91 11.08
N ARG A 53 -6.07 -1.57 10.00
CA ARG A 53 -6.86 -0.94 8.92
C ARG A 53 -8.28 -0.59 9.36
N TYR A 54 -8.90 -1.39 10.23
CA TYR A 54 -10.27 -1.15 10.69
C TYR A 54 -10.39 0.08 11.58
N SER A 55 -9.46 0.27 12.52
CA SER A 55 -9.50 1.41 13.45
C SER A 55 -8.62 2.59 13.02
N GLU A 56 -8.03 2.52 11.82
CA GLU A 56 -7.04 3.46 11.28
C GLU A 56 -5.87 3.79 12.23
N SER A 57 -5.66 2.97 13.26
CA SER A 57 -4.69 3.25 14.30
C SER A 57 -3.32 2.76 13.87
N VAL A 58 -2.33 3.64 13.96
CA VAL A 58 -0.93 3.31 13.76
C VAL A 58 -0.26 3.11 15.11
N ARG A 59 0.37 1.95 15.31
CA ARG A 59 1.21 1.65 16.46
C ARG A 59 2.62 1.36 15.96
N CYS A 60 3.49 2.34 16.08
CA CYS A 60 4.93 2.11 16.08
C CYS A 60 5.28 1.33 17.35
N LEU A 61 6.16 0.33 17.30
CA LEU A 61 6.78 -0.44 18.40
C LEU A 61 8.30 -0.35 18.26
N SER A 62 8.96 0.50 19.05
CA SER A 62 10.42 0.67 19.02
C SER A 62 11.03 -0.46 19.82
N PHE A 63 12.01 -1.06 19.19
CA PHE A 63 12.69 -2.22 19.66
C PHE A 63 14.19 -1.96 19.54
N HIS A 64 14.93 -2.54 20.48
CA HIS A 64 16.23 -3.06 20.08
C HIS A 64 15.94 -4.26 19.21
N LYS A 65 16.74 -4.50 18.17
CA LYS A 65 16.56 -5.58 17.20
C LYS A 65 16.24 -6.98 17.81
N GLU A 66 16.42 -7.16 19.12
CA GLU A 66 16.41 -8.43 19.80
C GLU A 66 15.19 -8.71 20.71
N ASP A 67 14.37 -7.77 21.21
CA ASP A 67 13.35 -8.17 22.22
C ASP A 67 12.12 -7.25 22.37
N THR A 68 11.03 -7.85 22.90
CA THR A 68 10.07 -7.31 23.91
C THR A 68 8.57 -7.13 23.56
N GLY A 69 8.10 -7.21 22.31
CA GLY A 69 6.65 -7.34 21.99
C GLY A 69 5.67 -6.30 22.57
N LYS A 70 6.12 -5.10 22.98
CA LYS A 70 5.30 -4.02 23.56
C LYS A 70 5.49 -2.71 22.76
N SER A 71 4.57 -1.75 22.89
CA SER A 71 4.68 -0.46 22.18
C SER A 71 5.76 0.46 22.76
N PRO A 72 6.44 1.29 21.97
CA PRO A 72 7.60 2.06 22.37
C PRO A 72 7.25 3.13 23.36
N SER A 73 6.11 3.80 23.16
CA SER A 73 5.54 4.71 24.15
C SER A 73 5.25 4.00 25.47
N LEU A 74 4.77 2.74 25.43
CA LEU A 74 4.53 1.95 26.65
C LEU A 74 5.83 1.39 27.25
N VAL A 75 6.84 1.05 26.43
CA VAL A 75 8.13 0.50 26.84
C VAL A 75 9.06 1.59 27.37
N GLU A 76 9.14 2.73 26.68
CA GLU A 76 10.00 3.86 27.00
C GLU A 76 9.38 4.76 28.08
N LYS A 77 8.06 5.01 28.01
CA LYS A 77 7.39 6.01 28.86
C LYS A 77 6.34 5.43 29.79
N GLY A 78 5.93 4.18 29.61
CA GLY A 78 4.88 3.54 30.42
C GLY A 78 3.45 3.95 30.07
N TRP A 79 3.24 4.75 29.00
CA TRP A 79 1.91 5.18 28.57
C TRP A 79 1.87 5.48 27.08
N ASN A 80 0.70 5.33 26.44
CA ASN A 80 0.49 5.76 25.06
C ASN A 80 -0.08 7.19 25.05
N PRO A 81 0.42 8.09 24.17
CA PRO A 81 -0.14 9.43 24.05
C PRO A 81 -1.60 9.33 23.62
N LEU A 82 -2.46 9.83 24.48
CA LEU A 82 -3.88 10.00 24.22
C LEU A 82 -4.05 11.30 23.46
N LEU A 83 -4.87 11.29 22.41
CA LEU A 83 -5.23 12.50 21.69
C LEU A 83 -6.12 13.38 22.60
N PRO A 84 -6.12 14.71 22.44
CA PRO A 84 -7.00 15.59 23.19
C PRO A 84 -8.49 15.20 23.12
N VAL A 85 -8.90 14.58 22.01
CA VAL A 85 -10.24 14.03 21.80
C VAL A 85 -10.54 12.78 22.63
N ASP A 86 -9.53 12.01 23.02
CA ASP A 86 -9.69 10.82 23.86
C ASP A 86 -10.02 11.20 25.31
N HIS A 87 -9.74 12.45 25.70
CA HIS A 87 -10.01 13.01 27.03
C HIS A 87 -11.30 13.82 27.12
N LEU A 88 -11.97 14.06 25.99
CA LEU A 88 -13.19 14.85 25.92
C LEU A 88 -14.38 14.04 26.48
N LYS A 89 -14.58 14.12 27.81
CA LYS A 89 -15.79 13.61 28.46
C LYS A 89 -16.98 14.48 28.07
N GLU A 90 -18.05 13.86 27.56
CA GLU A 90 -19.28 14.55 27.12
C GLU A 90 -19.87 15.47 28.21
N ASN A 91 -19.73 15.07 29.48
CA ASN A 91 -20.19 15.84 30.64
C ASN A 91 -19.40 17.15 30.90
N LEU A 92 -18.12 17.22 30.50
CA LEU A 92 -17.27 18.41 30.70
C LEU A 92 -17.44 19.45 29.59
N LEU A 93 -17.87 19.02 28.39
CA LEU A 93 -18.16 19.87 27.25
C LEU A 93 -19.34 20.81 27.48
N ALA A 94 -20.28 20.45 28.36
CA ALA A 94 -21.43 21.27 28.70
C ALA A 94 -21.08 22.47 29.60
N ILE A 95 -19.96 22.40 30.32
CA ILE A 95 -19.58 23.40 31.33
C ILE A 95 -18.85 24.59 30.68
N LEU A 96 -18.07 24.34 29.62
CA LEU A 96 -17.25 25.35 28.95
C LEU A 96 -17.68 25.51 27.48
N PRO A 97 -18.35 26.62 27.11
CA PRO A 97 -18.81 26.83 25.74
C PRO A 97 -17.67 26.81 24.71
N THR A 98 -16.50 27.36 25.07
CA THR A 98 -15.31 27.36 24.20
C THR A 98 -14.80 25.95 23.87
N ALA A 99 -14.87 25.03 24.84
CA ALA A 99 -14.44 23.64 24.61
C ALA A 99 -15.41 22.90 23.67
N LYS A 100 -16.71 23.22 23.77
CA LYS A 100 -17.74 22.73 22.85
C LYS A 100 -17.54 23.25 21.44
N ASP A 101 -17.28 24.55 21.29
CA ASP A 101 -17.02 25.16 19.98
C ASP A 101 -15.78 24.56 19.31
N PHE A 102 -14.71 24.31 20.07
CA PHE A 102 -13.50 23.65 19.57
C PHE A 102 -13.78 22.20 19.13
N HIS A 103 -14.56 21.44 19.90
CA HIS A 103 -14.96 20.07 19.55
C HIS A 103 -15.78 20.03 18.26
N ASP A 104 -16.75 20.94 18.11
CA ASP A 104 -17.56 21.03 16.90
C ASP A 104 -16.73 21.47 15.69
N MET A 105 -15.81 22.42 15.87
CA MET A 105 -14.84 22.80 14.85
C MET A 105 -13.97 21.61 14.44
N TRP A 106 -13.44 20.84 15.41
CA TRP A 106 -12.62 19.66 15.16
C TRP A 106 -13.39 18.59 14.38
N LYS A 107 -14.62 18.27 14.80
CA LYS A 107 -15.50 17.34 14.08
C LYS A 107 -15.76 17.77 12.64
N ARG A 108 -16.03 19.06 12.42
CA ARG A 108 -16.22 19.62 11.06
C ARG A 108 -14.95 19.51 10.24
N ALA A 109 -13.79 19.79 10.82
CA ALA A 109 -12.51 19.65 10.14
C ALA A 109 -12.25 18.20 9.74
N CYS A 110 -12.38 17.25 10.67
CA CYS A 110 -12.24 15.82 10.37
C CYS A 110 -13.21 15.35 9.28
N TYR A 111 -14.48 15.74 9.36
CA TYR A 111 -15.49 15.42 8.35
C TYR A 111 -15.11 15.98 6.97
N THR A 112 -14.69 17.24 6.92
CA THR A 112 -14.28 17.91 5.67
C THR A 112 -13.04 17.24 5.08
N SER A 113 -12.03 16.95 5.91
CA SER A 113 -10.82 16.24 5.49
C SER A 113 -11.16 14.84 4.94
N ALA A 114 -12.01 14.07 5.63
CA ALA A 114 -12.45 12.76 5.17
C ALA A 114 -13.16 12.84 3.81
N LYS A 115 -14.04 13.84 3.63
CA LYS A 115 -14.72 14.09 2.36
C LYS A 115 -13.74 14.44 1.24
N CYS A 116 -12.81 15.36 1.49
CA CYS A 116 -11.78 15.73 0.50
C CYS A 116 -10.90 14.54 0.10
N ILE A 117 -10.54 13.68 1.05
CA ILE A 117 -9.79 12.44 0.76
C ILE A 117 -10.62 11.50 -0.11
N ALA A 118 -11.92 11.35 0.17
CA ALA A 118 -12.81 10.51 -0.64
C ALA A 118 -12.93 11.04 -2.08
N GLU A 119 -13.19 12.34 -2.26
CA GLU A 119 -13.25 12.98 -3.58
C GLU A 119 -11.93 12.85 -4.35
N ALA A 120 -10.79 13.01 -3.66
CA ALA A 120 -9.47 12.84 -4.28
C ALA A 120 -9.23 11.38 -4.73
N LYS A 121 -9.63 10.39 -3.92
CA LYS A 121 -9.56 8.96 -4.28
C LYS A 121 -10.37 8.68 -5.55
N GLU A 122 -11.58 9.20 -5.65
CA GLU A 122 -12.44 9.04 -6.83
C GLU A 122 -11.86 9.71 -8.08
N TYR A 123 -11.36 10.93 -7.95
CA TYR A 123 -10.70 11.65 -9.05
C TYR A 123 -9.51 10.86 -9.62
N ILE A 124 -8.64 10.36 -8.73
CA ILE A 124 -7.47 9.55 -9.12
C ILE A 124 -7.94 8.28 -9.84
N LYS A 125 -8.96 7.60 -9.32
CA LYS A 125 -9.54 6.40 -9.95
C LYS A 125 -10.02 6.67 -11.37
N GLN A 126 -10.90 7.66 -11.55
CA GLN A 126 -11.45 7.99 -12.87
C GLN A 126 -10.36 8.36 -13.89
N ARG A 127 -9.33 9.08 -13.46
CA ARG A 127 -8.21 9.47 -14.33
C ARG A 127 -7.34 8.28 -14.71
N TYR A 128 -7.08 7.39 -13.77
CA TYR A 128 -6.25 6.20 -13.99
C TYR A 128 -6.96 5.20 -14.91
N ASP A 129 -8.23 4.90 -14.61
CA ASP A 129 -9.03 3.90 -15.34
C ASP A 129 -9.23 4.32 -16.81
N LYS A 130 -9.33 5.62 -17.12
CA LYS A 130 -9.37 6.12 -18.52
C LYS A 130 -8.19 5.70 -19.39
N ARG A 131 -7.05 5.34 -18.79
CA ARG A 131 -5.81 4.94 -19.49
C ARG A 131 -5.52 3.44 -19.37
N HIS A 132 -6.34 2.71 -18.62
CA HIS A 132 -6.12 1.30 -18.33
C HIS A 132 -7.31 0.46 -18.79
N MET A 133 -7.03 -0.80 -19.12
CA MET A 133 -8.02 -1.76 -19.58
C MET A 133 -8.08 -2.94 -18.60
N GLU A 134 -9.24 -3.57 -18.53
CA GLU A 134 -9.39 -4.81 -17.78
C GLU A 134 -8.58 -5.95 -18.45
N PRO A 135 -7.83 -6.73 -17.66
CA PRO A 135 -7.11 -7.89 -18.17
C PRO A 135 -8.08 -9.06 -18.43
N ASP A 136 -8.16 -9.56 -19.67
CA ASP A 136 -8.92 -10.77 -20.05
C ASP A 136 -7.99 -11.98 -20.23
N PHE A 137 -7.13 -12.23 -19.23
CA PHE A 137 -6.19 -13.34 -19.30
C PHE A 137 -6.83 -14.65 -18.86
N LYS A 138 -6.53 -15.73 -19.57
CA LYS A 138 -6.96 -17.09 -19.22
C LYS A 138 -5.79 -17.93 -18.72
N GLU A 139 -6.11 -18.92 -17.89
CA GLU A 139 -5.12 -19.88 -17.42
C GLU A 139 -4.54 -20.64 -18.62
N GLY A 140 -3.20 -20.73 -18.70
CA GLY A 140 -2.49 -21.33 -19.82
C GLY A 140 -2.11 -20.37 -20.96
N ASP A 141 -2.55 -19.10 -20.92
CA ASP A 141 -2.12 -18.12 -21.91
C ASP A 141 -0.61 -17.87 -21.85
N LYS A 142 -0.01 -17.64 -23.03
CA LYS A 142 1.40 -17.26 -23.14
C LYS A 142 1.50 -15.74 -23.06
N VAL A 143 2.19 -15.25 -22.04
CA VAL A 143 2.36 -13.82 -21.80
C VAL A 143 3.83 -13.42 -21.85
N LEU A 144 4.06 -12.19 -22.32
CA LEU A 144 5.35 -11.53 -22.31
C LEU A 144 5.48 -10.68 -21.04
N VAL A 145 6.60 -10.79 -20.35
CA VAL A 145 6.86 -10.04 -19.11
C VAL A 145 7.83 -8.90 -19.36
N SER A 146 7.49 -7.67 -18.96
CA SER A 146 8.37 -6.52 -19.14
C SER A 146 9.65 -6.59 -18.29
N THR A 147 10.80 -6.30 -18.91
CA THR A 147 12.12 -6.28 -18.24
C THR A 147 12.40 -5.00 -17.44
N LEU A 148 11.48 -4.03 -17.42
CA LEU A 148 11.68 -2.72 -16.80
C LEU A 148 12.18 -2.77 -15.34
N ASN A 149 11.65 -3.72 -14.55
CA ASN A 149 11.97 -3.89 -13.12
C ASN A 149 12.94 -5.06 -12.86
N PHE A 150 13.60 -5.55 -13.89
CA PHE A 150 14.53 -6.67 -13.80
C PHE A 150 15.98 -6.17 -13.72
N ASN A 151 16.46 -5.97 -12.50
CA ASN A 151 17.86 -5.57 -12.25
C ASN A 151 18.86 -6.72 -12.43
N ASN A 152 18.40 -7.97 -12.26
CA ASN A 152 19.26 -9.16 -12.22
C ASN A 152 19.40 -9.88 -13.56
N LEU A 153 18.94 -9.28 -14.66
CA LEU A 153 19.20 -9.80 -16.00
C LEU A 153 20.70 -9.67 -16.33
N LYS A 154 21.20 -10.45 -17.29
CA LYS A 154 22.60 -10.39 -17.78
C LYS A 154 22.73 -9.38 -18.93
N GLY A 155 23.83 -8.62 -19.01
CA GLY A 155 24.10 -7.66 -20.11
C GLY A 155 23.95 -6.17 -19.74
N LYS A 156 23.82 -5.27 -20.71
CA LYS A 156 23.58 -3.82 -20.47
C LYS A 156 22.11 -3.49 -20.74
N LYS A 157 21.49 -2.62 -19.93
CA LYS A 157 20.05 -2.30 -20.01
C LYS A 157 19.60 -1.88 -21.42
N GLU A 158 20.42 -1.16 -22.17
CA GLU A 158 20.06 -0.67 -23.52
C GLU A 158 20.05 -1.77 -24.59
N MET A 159 20.79 -2.86 -24.38
CA MET A 159 20.96 -3.94 -25.37
C MET A 159 20.06 -5.16 -25.07
N ARG A 160 19.34 -5.13 -23.95
CA ARG A 160 18.42 -6.20 -23.57
C ARG A 160 17.05 -5.99 -24.20
N ASP A 161 16.38 -7.08 -24.47
CA ASP A 161 14.98 -7.04 -24.88
C ASP A 161 14.11 -6.40 -23.79
N SER A 162 13.17 -5.57 -24.22
CA SER A 162 12.22 -4.90 -23.32
C SER A 162 11.20 -5.86 -22.69
N PHE A 163 11.09 -7.07 -23.23
CA PHE A 163 10.18 -8.14 -22.79
C PHE A 163 10.90 -9.48 -22.77
N LEU A 164 10.65 -10.25 -21.72
CA LEU A 164 11.02 -11.66 -21.62
C LEU A 164 9.93 -12.50 -22.28
N GLY A 165 10.38 -13.53 -22.99
CA GLY A 165 9.58 -14.36 -23.88
C GLY A 165 8.45 -15.14 -23.19
N CYS A 166 7.63 -15.79 -24.01
CA CYS A 166 6.36 -16.45 -23.72
C CYS A 166 6.35 -17.32 -22.46
N LEU A 167 6.06 -16.72 -21.31
CA LEU A 167 5.86 -17.46 -20.07
C LEU A 167 4.41 -17.91 -19.97
N THR A 168 4.19 -19.11 -19.42
CA THR A 168 2.85 -19.65 -19.24
C THR A 168 2.22 -19.06 -17.99
N MET A 169 1.05 -18.46 -18.15
CA MET A 169 0.20 -18.09 -17.02
C MET A 169 -0.32 -19.33 -16.32
N ILE A 170 -0.09 -19.41 -15.00
CA ILE A 170 -0.63 -20.48 -14.17
C ILE A 170 -2.01 -20.09 -13.68
N LYS A 171 -2.11 -18.95 -12.98
CA LYS A 171 -3.37 -18.47 -12.39
C LYS A 171 -3.42 -16.96 -12.22
N LEU A 172 -4.63 -16.43 -12.14
CA LEU A 172 -4.88 -15.05 -11.71
C LEU A 172 -4.96 -15.00 -10.18
N ILE A 173 -4.12 -14.17 -9.55
CA ILE A 173 -4.17 -13.89 -8.11
C ILE A 173 -4.90 -12.57 -7.92
N GLY A 174 -6.16 -12.67 -7.51
CA GLY A 174 -7.06 -11.51 -7.47
C GLY A 174 -7.27 -10.92 -8.87
N LYS A 175 -7.52 -9.61 -8.95
CA LYS A 175 -7.85 -8.93 -10.20
C LYS A 175 -6.66 -8.28 -10.91
N ASN A 176 -5.53 -8.04 -10.21
CA ASN A 176 -4.39 -7.25 -10.74
C ASN A 176 -3.06 -8.01 -10.78
N SER A 177 -3.02 -9.25 -10.31
CA SER A 177 -1.78 -10.01 -10.22
C SER A 177 -1.94 -11.37 -10.88
N VAL A 178 -0.87 -11.82 -11.50
CA VAL A 178 -0.82 -13.09 -12.23
C VAL A 178 0.36 -13.88 -11.71
N GLU A 179 0.12 -15.16 -11.47
CA GLU A 179 1.19 -16.11 -11.25
C GLU A 179 1.65 -16.70 -12.59
N VAL A 180 2.93 -16.53 -12.87
CA VAL A 180 3.55 -16.95 -14.11
C VAL A 180 4.58 -18.02 -13.82
N ARG A 181 4.64 -19.05 -14.67
CA ARG A 181 5.69 -20.07 -14.60
C ARG A 181 7.01 -19.45 -15.04
N LEU A 182 7.85 -19.06 -14.09
CA LEU A 182 9.21 -18.61 -14.36
C LEU A 182 10.07 -19.81 -14.78
N THR A 183 10.80 -19.67 -15.88
CA THR A 183 11.85 -20.62 -16.28
C THR A 183 13.05 -20.53 -15.33
N GLU A 184 13.93 -21.53 -15.35
CA GLU A 184 15.13 -21.64 -14.49
C GLU A 184 16.09 -20.44 -14.57
N GLU A 185 15.89 -19.55 -15.55
CA GLU A 185 16.63 -18.30 -15.72
C GLU A 185 16.34 -17.26 -14.61
N PHE A 186 15.27 -17.43 -13.82
CA PHE A 186 14.81 -16.44 -12.83
C PHE A 186 14.56 -16.99 -11.40
N PRO A 187 15.53 -17.68 -10.77
CA PRO A 187 15.32 -18.35 -9.49
C PRO A 187 15.07 -17.39 -8.32
N ARG A 188 15.47 -16.12 -8.43
CA ARG A 188 15.36 -15.10 -7.36
C ARG A 188 14.16 -14.17 -7.50
N LYS A 189 13.31 -14.34 -8.52
CA LYS A 189 12.12 -13.50 -8.71
C LYS A 189 10.89 -14.23 -8.21
N HIS A 190 10.01 -13.50 -7.55
CA HIS A 190 8.71 -14.03 -7.18
C HIS A 190 7.88 -14.30 -8.44
N PRO A 191 7.17 -15.44 -8.52
CA PRO A 191 6.38 -15.82 -9.69
C PRO A 191 5.11 -14.97 -9.87
N VAL A 192 4.76 -14.17 -8.86
CA VAL A 192 3.60 -13.28 -8.89
C VAL A 192 4.01 -11.91 -9.44
N LEU A 193 3.42 -11.53 -10.56
CA LEU A 193 3.70 -10.28 -11.25
C LEU A 193 2.41 -9.48 -11.47
N PRO A 194 2.46 -8.14 -11.40
CA PRO A 194 1.31 -7.31 -11.70
C PRO A 194 0.98 -7.36 -13.21
N VAL A 195 -0.32 -7.37 -13.54
CA VAL A 195 -0.83 -7.40 -14.92
C VAL A 195 -0.31 -6.24 -15.78
N SER A 196 0.03 -5.11 -15.16
CA SER A 196 0.56 -3.92 -15.85
C SER A 196 1.94 -4.15 -16.48
N LEU A 197 2.66 -5.18 -16.04
CA LEU A 197 3.95 -5.59 -16.60
C LEU A 197 3.80 -6.70 -17.65
N LEU A 198 2.59 -7.21 -17.87
CA LEU A 198 2.32 -8.26 -18.83
C LEU A 198 1.83 -7.70 -20.17
N ARG A 199 2.15 -8.44 -21.23
CA ARG A 199 1.57 -8.25 -22.56
C ARG A 199 1.14 -9.60 -23.13
N GLN A 200 0.02 -9.57 -23.85
CA GLN A 200 -0.46 -10.68 -24.68
C GLN A 200 0.01 -10.48 -26.12
#